data_AF-A0A7Y3J1V4-F1
#
_entry.id   AF-A0A7Y3J1V4-F1
#
_cell.length_a   1.000
_cell.length_b   1.000
_cell.length_c   1.000
_cell.angle_alpha   90.00
_cell.angle_beta   90.00
_cell.angle_gamma   90.00
#
_symmetry.space_group_name_H-M   'P 1'
#
loop_
_entity.id
_entity.type
_entity.pdbx_description
1 polymer ?
#
loop_
_entity_poly.entity_id
_entity_poly.type
_entity_poly.pdbx_seq_one_letter_code
_entity_poly.pdbx_strand_id
1 'polypeptide(L)'
;PSSSPSPQSLTPAQVAKEKQVLQKAQAANRQRDILLQKERQSIQKQDQALQAQPPAPQLAPPPSTVPFLQTVSDGRSRLDLVDIGGTRLWKVSTLNSIRRGEFQKFGNSWLVTAGEHRGDATVRLVLLSASDLSITAQSPQEVSASAPVVVVGTLAYAIVKSGGQWVVATYDTQLQSHQLSTIPVREDSGLEVTPQAVLVQDPSGEVLLLDPEKLTKIATSKDIP
;
A
#
# COMPACT_ATOMS: atom_id res chain seq x y z
N PRO A 1 83.71 30.60 14.38
CA PRO A 1 82.31 31.03 14.12
C PRO A 1 81.34 29.86 14.29
N SER A 2 80.88 29.65 15.51
CA SER A 2 79.98 28.54 15.87
C SER A 2 79.02 29.03 16.95
N SER A 3 77.90 29.60 16.51
CA SER A 3 76.78 29.97 17.38
C SER A 3 75.75 28.86 17.37
N SER A 4 75.83 27.96 18.35
CA SER A 4 74.73 27.07 18.73
C SER A 4 73.76 27.85 19.63
N PRO A 5 72.44 27.86 19.37
CA PRO A 5 71.48 28.46 20.29
C PRO A 5 71.19 27.54 21.48
N SER A 6 71.29 28.11 22.69
CA SER A 6 70.95 27.49 23.97
C SER A 6 69.45 27.12 24.08
N PRO A 7 69.09 26.08 24.86
CA PRO A 7 67.70 25.70 25.09
C PRO A 7 66.96 26.76 25.94
N GLN A 8 65.84 27.27 25.43
CA GLN A 8 64.97 28.19 26.15
C GLN A 8 64.30 27.46 27.33
N SER A 9 64.63 27.84 28.56
CA SER A 9 63.95 27.40 29.78
C SER A 9 62.60 28.09 29.91
N LEU A 10 61.51 27.31 30.00
CA LEU A 10 60.15 27.80 30.21
C LEU A 10 60.02 28.54 31.56
N THR A 11 59.30 29.66 31.55
CA THR A 11 59.10 30.51 32.74
C THR A 11 58.13 29.88 33.76
N PRO A 12 58.20 30.23 35.07
CA PRO A 12 57.30 29.70 36.09
C PRO A 12 55.81 29.91 35.79
N ALA A 13 55.46 30.96 35.06
CA ALA A 13 54.10 31.27 34.63
C ALA A 13 53.58 30.33 33.52
N GLN A 14 54.47 29.79 32.67
CA GLN A 14 54.11 28.82 31.63
C GLN A 14 53.86 27.43 32.25
N VAL A 15 54.68 27.02 33.22
CA VAL A 15 54.51 25.76 33.96
C VAL A 15 53.20 25.74 34.78
N ALA A 16 52.82 26.88 35.37
CA ALA A 16 51.56 26.99 36.12
C ALA A 16 50.31 26.88 35.22
N LYS A 17 50.34 27.51 34.04
CA LYS A 17 49.25 27.38 33.05
C LYS A 17 49.14 25.96 32.51
N GLU A 18 50.27 25.31 32.23
CA GLU A 18 50.29 23.94 31.74
C GLU A 18 49.76 22.94 32.77
N LYS A 19 50.14 23.09 34.06
CA LYS A 19 49.54 22.31 35.16
C LYS A 19 48.03 22.52 35.29
N GLN A 20 47.55 23.75 35.11
CA GLN A 20 46.12 24.06 35.21
C GLN A 20 45.32 23.47 34.03
N VAL A 21 45.89 23.49 32.81
CA VAL A 21 45.30 22.82 31.63
C VAL A 21 45.29 21.30 31.81
N LEU A 22 46.37 20.71 32.34
CA LEU A 22 46.44 19.28 32.61
C LEU A 22 45.43 18.84 33.67
N GLN A 23 45.24 19.60 34.74
CA GLN A 23 44.23 19.32 35.76
C GLN A 23 42.80 19.42 35.23
N LYS A 24 42.50 20.43 34.40
CA LYS A 24 41.19 20.54 33.73
C LYS A 24 40.94 19.39 32.76
N ALA A 25 41.96 18.98 32.00
CA ALA A 25 41.87 17.82 31.10
C ALA A 25 41.63 16.50 31.87
N GLN A 26 42.31 16.31 33.01
CA GLN A 26 42.11 15.14 33.86
C GLN A 26 40.72 15.12 34.50
N ALA A 27 40.19 16.27 34.94
CA ALA A 27 38.83 16.36 35.48
C ALA A 27 37.76 16.06 34.42
N ALA A 28 37.94 16.57 33.19
CA ALA A 28 37.04 16.31 32.07
C ALA A 28 37.04 14.83 31.66
N ASN A 29 38.22 14.18 31.67
CA ASN A 29 38.31 12.74 31.38
C ASN A 29 37.63 11.90 32.45
N ARG A 30 37.84 12.21 33.74
CA ARG A 30 37.13 11.52 34.83
C ARG A 30 35.61 11.67 34.73
N GLN A 31 35.12 12.85 34.36
CA GLN A 31 33.68 13.06 34.13
C GLN A 31 33.16 12.23 32.95
N ARG A 32 33.90 12.15 31.84
CA ARG A 32 33.56 11.26 30.72
C ARG A 32 33.53 9.80 31.12
N ASP A 33 34.50 9.33 31.90
CA ASP A 33 34.56 7.94 32.36
C ASP A 33 33.36 7.59 33.25
N ILE A 34 32.94 8.50 34.13
CA ILE A 34 31.74 8.34 34.97
C ILE A 34 30.47 8.27 34.10
N LEU A 35 30.36 9.11 33.08
CA LEU A 35 29.21 9.11 32.16
C LEU A 35 29.16 7.82 31.34
N LEU A 36 30.29 7.36 30.80
CA LEU A 36 30.39 6.10 30.07
C LEU A 36 30.07 4.89 30.95
N GLN A 37 30.48 4.89 32.22
CA GLN A 37 30.11 3.83 33.15
C GLN A 37 28.61 3.81 33.46
N LYS A 38 28.00 4.99 33.66
CA LYS A 38 26.55 5.11 33.84
C LYS A 38 25.78 4.64 32.60
N GLU A 39 26.26 5.00 31.42
CA GLU A 39 25.66 4.61 30.13
C GLU A 39 25.76 3.10 29.90
N ARG A 40 26.93 2.50 30.18
CA ARG A 40 27.12 1.04 30.15
C ARG A 40 26.16 0.33 31.11
N GLN A 41 25.99 0.85 32.33
CA GLN A 41 25.06 0.28 33.30
C GLN A 41 23.59 0.42 32.86
N SER A 42 23.20 1.51 32.19
CA SER A 42 21.84 1.65 31.66
C SER A 42 21.58 0.70 30.48
N ILE A 43 22.56 0.53 29.59
CA ILE A 43 22.46 -0.43 28.47
C ILE A 43 22.32 -1.86 29.02
N GLN A 44 23.15 -2.23 30.00
CA GLN A 44 23.10 -3.58 30.58
C GLN A 44 21.79 -3.87 31.33
N LYS A 45 21.23 -2.88 32.02
CA LYS A 45 19.90 -3.00 32.66
C LYS A 45 18.79 -3.08 31.62
N GLN A 46 18.91 -2.36 30.50
CA GLN A 46 17.95 -2.40 29.41
C GLN A 46 17.99 -3.74 28.67
N ASP A 47 19.18 -4.31 28.44
CA ASP A 47 19.34 -5.64 27.85
C ASP A 47 18.77 -6.74 28.76
N GLN A 48 18.99 -6.65 30.07
CA GLN A 48 18.36 -7.57 31.02
C GLN A 48 16.84 -7.42 31.06
N ALA A 49 16.30 -6.20 30.94
CA ALA A 49 14.87 -5.98 30.85
C ALA A 49 14.27 -6.51 29.53
N LEU A 50 15.01 -6.44 28.42
CA LEU A 50 14.61 -7.02 27.13
C LEU A 50 14.66 -8.56 27.14
N GLN A 51 15.62 -9.15 27.84
CA GLN A 51 15.75 -10.60 27.98
C GLN A 51 14.79 -11.21 29.02
N ALA A 52 14.33 -10.42 30.00
CA ALA A 52 13.34 -10.81 30.99
C ALA A 52 11.89 -10.68 30.48
N GLN A 53 11.67 -10.10 29.29
CA GLN A 53 10.38 -10.18 28.62
C GLN A 53 10.17 -11.61 28.11
N PRO A 54 9.02 -12.25 28.40
CA PRO A 54 8.70 -13.52 27.77
C PRO A 54 8.79 -13.34 26.25
N PRO A 55 9.38 -14.30 25.49
CA PRO A 55 9.43 -14.19 24.05
C PRO A 55 8.01 -13.95 23.56
N ALA A 56 7.83 -12.88 22.77
CA ALA A 56 6.58 -12.68 22.05
C ALA A 56 6.23 -14.01 21.35
N PRO A 57 4.97 -14.48 21.43
CA PRO A 57 4.60 -15.74 20.79
C PRO A 57 5.09 -15.68 19.35
N GLN A 58 6.01 -16.58 19.00
CA GLN A 58 6.44 -16.76 17.62
C GLN A 58 5.17 -17.08 16.85
N LEU A 59 4.68 -16.11 16.08
CA LEU A 59 3.59 -16.32 15.15
C LEU A 59 4.05 -17.49 14.28
N ALA A 60 3.31 -18.60 14.34
CA ALA A 60 3.50 -19.70 13.41
C ALA A 60 3.60 -19.12 11.98
N PRO A 61 4.43 -19.70 11.09
CA PRO A 61 4.44 -19.27 9.69
C PRO A 61 3.00 -19.17 9.20
N PRO A 62 2.62 -18.08 8.50
CA PRO A 62 1.24 -17.85 8.14
C PRO A 62 0.72 -19.12 7.47
N PRO A 63 -0.45 -19.64 7.89
CA PRO A 63 -1.00 -20.83 7.27
C PRO A 63 -1.03 -20.63 5.76
N SER A 64 -0.88 -21.73 5.01
CA SER A 64 -1.05 -21.69 3.56
C SER A 64 -2.51 -21.36 3.29
N THR A 65 -2.79 -20.06 3.22
CA THR A 65 -4.14 -19.53 3.10
C THR A 65 -4.44 -19.24 1.65
N VAL A 66 -5.67 -19.55 1.25
CA VAL A 66 -6.17 -19.28 -0.09
C VAL A 66 -7.43 -18.41 0.02
N PRO A 67 -7.55 -17.35 -0.80
CA PRO A 67 -8.77 -16.58 -0.90
C PRO A 67 -9.91 -17.45 -1.42
N PHE A 68 -11.03 -17.43 -0.72
CA PHE A 68 -12.26 -18.12 -1.11
C PHE A 68 -13.41 -17.13 -1.05
N LEU A 69 -14.20 -17.11 -2.12
CA LEU A 69 -15.41 -16.31 -2.14
C LEU A 69 -16.56 -17.12 -1.56
N GLN A 70 -17.00 -16.73 -0.37
CA GLN A 70 -18.13 -17.35 0.31
C GLN A 70 -19.43 -16.61 -0.02
N THR A 71 -20.43 -17.37 -0.48
CA THR A 71 -21.82 -16.89 -0.52
C THR A 71 -22.37 -16.82 0.89
N VAL A 72 -22.79 -15.63 1.31
CA VAL A 72 -23.48 -15.41 2.59
C VAL A 72 -25.00 -15.43 2.38
N SER A 73 -25.77 -15.35 3.47
CA SER A 73 -27.23 -15.27 3.39
C SER A 73 -27.66 -14.12 2.46
N ASP A 74 -28.77 -14.33 1.75
CA ASP A 74 -29.36 -13.38 0.80
C ASP A 74 -28.64 -13.28 -0.57
N GLY A 75 -27.80 -14.27 -0.92
CA GLY A 75 -27.14 -14.35 -2.22
C GLY A 75 -25.96 -13.39 -2.41
N ARG A 76 -25.52 -12.74 -1.33
CA ARG A 76 -24.36 -11.84 -1.34
C ARG A 76 -23.06 -12.63 -1.22
N SER A 77 -21.95 -12.02 -1.62
CA SER A 77 -20.63 -12.65 -1.53
C SER A 77 -19.69 -11.88 -0.60
N ARG A 78 -18.79 -12.62 0.03
CA ARG A 78 -17.71 -12.13 0.89
C ARG A 78 -16.43 -12.88 0.57
N LEU A 79 -15.29 -12.19 0.67
CA LEU A 79 -13.97 -12.81 0.54
C LEU A 79 -13.49 -13.26 1.91
N ASP A 80 -13.05 -14.52 2.00
CA ASP A 80 -12.49 -15.13 3.20
C ASP A 80 -11.10 -15.74 2.88
N LEU A 81 -10.21 -15.81 3.86
CA LEU A 81 -8.97 -16.56 3.77
C LEU A 81 -9.18 -17.90 4.47
N VAL A 82 -8.98 -18.99 3.74
CA VAL A 82 -9.14 -20.36 4.22
C VAL A 82 -7.77 -20.97 4.41
N ASP A 83 -7.50 -21.53 5.59
CA ASP A 83 -6.31 -22.35 5.82
C ASP A 83 -6.51 -23.72 5.14
N ILE A 84 -5.59 -24.13 4.28
CA ILE A 84 -5.66 -25.44 3.62
C ILE A 84 -5.05 -26.55 4.51
N GLY A 85 -4.20 -26.18 5.47
CA GLY A 85 -3.57 -27.13 6.41
C GLY A 85 -4.44 -27.50 7.61
N GLY A 86 -5.44 -26.67 7.93
CA GLY A 86 -6.45 -26.93 8.94
C GLY A 86 -7.79 -26.48 8.41
N THR A 87 -8.83 -27.32 8.50
CA THR A 87 -10.18 -27.13 7.93
C THR A 87 -10.98 -25.96 8.54
N ARG A 88 -10.37 -24.79 8.70
CA ARG A 88 -10.86 -23.64 9.46
C ARG A 88 -10.68 -22.35 8.65
N LEU A 89 -11.66 -21.46 8.79
CA LEU A 89 -11.54 -20.07 8.30
C LEU A 89 -10.45 -19.35 9.08
N TRP A 90 -9.46 -18.81 8.36
CA TRP A 90 -8.37 -18.04 8.95
C TRP A 90 -8.81 -16.60 9.21
N LYS A 91 -9.32 -15.94 8.18
CA LYS A 91 -9.85 -14.58 8.26
C LYS A 91 -11.07 -14.39 7.38
N VAL A 92 -11.91 -13.47 7.81
CA VAL A 92 -13.21 -13.17 7.23
C VAL A 92 -13.25 -11.68 6.98
N SER A 93 -13.54 -11.26 5.74
CA SER A 93 -13.66 -9.83 5.46
C SER A 93 -14.91 -9.26 6.15
N THR A 94 -14.87 -8.00 6.57
CA THR A 94 -16.09 -7.29 6.99
C THR A 94 -16.98 -6.93 5.79
N LEU A 95 -16.44 -7.00 4.57
CA LEU A 95 -17.14 -6.68 3.33
C LEU A 95 -17.99 -7.87 2.86
N ASN A 96 -19.30 -7.83 3.16
CA ASN A 96 -20.25 -8.90 2.84
C ASN A 96 -21.13 -8.60 1.60
N SER A 97 -20.67 -7.69 0.75
CA SER A 97 -21.43 -7.17 -0.39
C SER A 97 -20.57 -7.08 -1.66
N ILE A 98 -19.69 -8.05 -1.84
CA ILE A 98 -18.94 -8.22 -3.09
C ILE A 98 -19.94 -8.57 -4.20
N ARG A 99 -19.90 -7.78 -5.26
CA ARG A 99 -20.77 -7.92 -6.44
C ARG A 99 -20.11 -8.80 -7.49
N ARG A 100 -20.97 -9.36 -8.35
CA ARG A 100 -20.61 -10.29 -9.44
C ARG A 100 -19.91 -11.58 -9.00
N GLY A 101 -19.65 -11.73 -7.70
CA GLY A 101 -18.96 -12.88 -7.16
C GLY A 101 -17.54 -13.03 -7.70
N GLU A 102 -16.86 -11.91 -7.94
CA GLU A 102 -15.53 -11.89 -8.53
C GLU A 102 -14.56 -11.09 -7.65
N PHE A 103 -13.32 -11.57 -7.60
CA PHE A 103 -12.19 -10.86 -7.03
C PHE A 103 -10.98 -11.09 -7.93
N GLN A 104 -10.08 -10.11 -8.02
CA GLN A 104 -8.89 -10.19 -8.86
C GLN A 104 -7.67 -9.82 -8.05
N LYS A 105 -6.53 -10.45 -8.33
CA LYS A 105 -5.26 -10.02 -7.74
C LYS A 105 -4.84 -8.71 -8.39
N PHE A 106 -4.51 -7.70 -7.59
CA PHE A 106 -4.08 -6.40 -8.08
C PHE A 106 -2.97 -5.85 -7.19
N GLY A 107 -1.74 -5.91 -7.69
CA GLY A 107 -0.54 -5.71 -6.87
C GLY A 107 -0.48 -6.71 -5.71
N ASN A 108 -0.37 -6.20 -4.48
CA ASN A 108 -0.34 -6.98 -3.24
C ASN A 108 -1.71 -7.08 -2.55
N SER A 109 -2.78 -6.71 -3.24
CA SER A 109 -4.14 -6.67 -2.72
C SER A 109 -5.11 -7.48 -3.57
N TRP A 110 -6.28 -7.76 -3.01
CA TRP A 110 -7.44 -8.24 -3.75
C TRP A 110 -8.31 -7.06 -4.16
N LEU A 111 -8.56 -6.92 -5.46
CA LEU A 111 -9.51 -5.97 -6.01
C LEU A 111 -10.89 -6.63 -6.08
N VAL A 112 -11.88 -5.94 -5.54
CA VAL A 112 -13.29 -6.36 -5.59
C VAL A 112 -14.18 -5.18 -5.93
N THR A 113 -15.33 -5.47 -6.55
CA THR A 113 -16.41 -4.49 -6.69
C THR A 113 -17.39 -4.69 -5.54
N ALA A 114 -17.64 -3.66 -4.75
CA ALA A 114 -18.54 -3.76 -3.60
C ALA A 114 -19.34 -2.49 -3.34
N GLY A 115 -20.47 -2.66 -2.66
CA GLY A 115 -21.34 -1.57 -2.21
C GLY A 115 -22.43 -2.13 -1.29
N GLU A 116 -22.92 -1.37 -0.32
CA GLU A 116 -23.98 -1.86 0.57
C GLU A 116 -25.30 -2.10 -0.19
N HIS A 117 -26.22 -2.87 0.41
CA HIS A 117 -27.57 -3.10 -0.12
C HIS A 117 -28.66 -2.40 0.72
N ARG A 118 -28.32 -1.31 1.42
CA ARG A 118 -29.31 -0.44 2.06
C ARG A 118 -29.38 0.90 1.32
N GLY A 119 -30.45 1.10 0.55
CA GLY A 119 -30.70 2.35 -0.21
C GLY A 119 -29.85 2.52 -1.46
N ASP A 120 -29.69 3.77 -1.91
CA ASP A 120 -28.78 4.24 -2.99
C ASP A 120 -27.28 4.10 -2.63
N ALA A 121 -26.90 2.97 -2.03
CA ALA A 121 -25.52 2.76 -1.60
C ALA A 121 -24.60 2.65 -2.82
N THR A 122 -23.73 3.66 -2.96
CA THR A 122 -22.75 3.80 -4.03
C THR A 122 -21.86 2.55 -4.15
N VAL A 123 -21.79 1.97 -5.34
CA VAL A 123 -20.88 0.87 -5.65
C VAL A 123 -19.49 1.42 -5.97
N ARG A 124 -18.43 0.80 -5.45
CA ARG A 124 -17.03 1.22 -5.60
C ARG A 124 -16.11 0.02 -5.86
N LEU A 125 -14.94 0.31 -6.40
CA LEU A 125 -13.81 -0.61 -6.31
C LEU A 125 -13.24 -0.54 -4.90
N VAL A 126 -12.85 -1.68 -4.35
CA VAL A 126 -12.26 -1.80 -3.03
C VAL A 126 -11.01 -2.68 -3.12
N LEU A 127 -9.93 -2.22 -2.50
CA LEU A 127 -8.74 -3.06 -2.27
C LEU A 127 -8.81 -3.65 -0.87
N LEU A 128 -8.64 -4.96 -0.81
CA LEU A 128 -8.48 -5.72 0.42
C LEU A 128 -7.03 -6.20 0.53
N SER A 129 -6.41 -5.98 1.69
CA SER A 129 -5.09 -6.53 2.00
C SER A 129 -5.08 -8.05 1.83
N ALA A 130 -4.09 -8.57 1.11
CA ALA A 130 -4.02 -10.01 0.85
C ALA A 130 -3.75 -10.86 2.10
N SER A 131 -3.22 -10.27 3.18
CA SER A 131 -2.87 -11.00 4.40
C SER A 131 -3.98 -11.07 5.43
N ASP A 132 -4.86 -10.06 5.49
CA ASP A 132 -5.88 -9.94 6.54
C ASP A 132 -7.26 -9.48 6.07
N LEU A 133 -7.41 -9.20 4.77
CA LEU A 133 -8.65 -8.73 4.14
C LEU A 133 -9.18 -7.39 4.68
N SER A 134 -8.33 -6.59 5.32
CA SER A 134 -8.66 -5.22 5.69
C SER A 134 -8.79 -4.33 4.44
N ILE A 135 -9.70 -3.36 4.46
CA ILE A 135 -9.85 -2.40 3.36
C ILE A 135 -8.65 -1.45 3.37
N THR A 136 -7.90 -1.40 2.26
CA THR A 136 -6.73 -0.53 2.12
C THR A 136 -6.99 0.69 1.23
N ALA A 137 -7.93 0.60 0.29
CA ALA A 137 -8.33 1.72 -0.57
C ALA A 137 -9.72 1.52 -1.17
N GLN A 138 -10.32 2.61 -1.65
CA GLN A 138 -11.58 2.60 -2.42
C GLN A 138 -11.49 3.58 -3.59
N SER A 139 -12.16 3.28 -4.71
CA SER A 139 -12.23 4.22 -5.84
C SER A 139 -12.96 5.50 -5.44
N PRO A 140 -12.53 6.68 -5.92
CA PRO A 140 -13.23 7.94 -5.62
C PRO A 140 -14.59 8.02 -6.32
N GLN A 141 -14.70 7.50 -7.54
CA GLN A 141 -15.93 7.46 -8.31
C GLN A 141 -16.80 6.25 -7.97
N GLU A 142 -18.11 6.41 -8.22
CA GLU A 142 -19.08 5.32 -8.28
C GLU A 142 -18.79 4.43 -9.49
N VAL A 143 -18.82 3.12 -9.30
CA VAL A 143 -18.51 2.11 -10.30
C VAL A 143 -19.80 1.40 -10.69
N SER A 144 -19.94 1.06 -11.97
CA SER A 144 -21.10 0.31 -12.45
C SER A 144 -21.23 -1.02 -11.71
N ALA A 145 -22.45 -1.35 -11.29
CA ALA A 145 -22.74 -2.60 -10.61
C ALA A 145 -22.81 -3.80 -11.55
N SER A 146 -23.02 -3.56 -12.85
CA SER A 146 -23.29 -4.56 -13.89
C SER A 146 -22.11 -4.82 -14.81
N ALA A 147 -21.28 -3.80 -15.07
CA ALA A 147 -20.12 -3.92 -15.95
C ALA A 147 -18.97 -4.72 -15.30
N PRO A 148 -18.15 -5.41 -16.12
CA PRO A 148 -16.94 -6.05 -15.62
C PRO A 148 -15.84 -5.04 -15.31
N VAL A 149 -14.89 -5.49 -14.49
CA VAL A 149 -13.64 -4.79 -14.18
C VAL A 149 -12.52 -5.63 -14.77
N VAL A 150 -11.61 -5.02 -15.53
CA VAL A 150 -10.52 -5.74 -16.20
C VAL A 150 -9.18 -5.25 -15.66
N VAL A 151 -8.37 -6.17 -15.14
CA VAL A 151 -7.00 -5.87 -14.69
C VAL A 151 -6.00 -6.24 -15.77
N VAL A 152 -5.19 -5.27 -16.20
CA VAL A 152 -4.07 -5.46 -17.15
C VAL A 152 -2.80 -4.89 -16.53
N GLY A 153 -1.90 -5.79 -16.13
CA GLY A 153 -0.65 -5.41 -15.46
C GLY A 153 -0.92 -4.67 -14.13
N THR A 154 -0.57 -3.39 -14.09
CA THR A 154 -0.74 -2.51 -12.91
C THR A 154 -1.93 -1.57 -13.00
N LEU A 155 -2.78 -1.73 -14.03
CA LEU A 155 -3.97 -0.92 -14.23
C LEU A 155 -5.23 -1.75 -14.11
N ALA A 156 -6.26 -1.17 -13.50
CA ALA A 156 -7.62 -1.68 -13.51
C ALA A 156 -8.51 -0.75 -14.34
N TYR A 157 -9.25 -1.32 -15.27
CA TYR A 157 -10.23 -0.64 -16.11
C TYR A 157 -11.63 -0.90 -15.56
N ALA A 158 -12.43 0.15 -15.40
CA ALA A 158 -13.80 0.04 -14.91
C ALA A 158 -14.70 1.11 -15.53
N ILE A 159 -16.01 0.83 -15.60
CA ILE A 159 -17.03 1.83 -15.97
C ILE A 159 -17.47 2.55 -14.70
N VAL A 160 -17.38 3.88 -14.71
CA VAL A 160 -17.61 4.72 -13.54
C VAL A 160 -18.44 5.94 -13.86
N LYS A 161 -19.08 6.50 -12.84
CA LYS A 161 -19.90 7.70 -12.96
C LYS A 161 -19.03 8.95 -12.81
N SER A 162 -19.04 9.81 -13.82
CA SER A 162 -18.34 11.09 -13.84
C SER A 162 -19.20 12.14 -14.54
N GLY A 163 -19.41 13.29 -13.92
CA GLY A 163 -20.24 14.36 -14.51
C GLY A 163 -21.68 13.93 -14.82
N GLY A 164 -22.22 12.95 -14.08
CA GLY A 164 -23.56 12.40 -14.32
C GLY A 164 -23.67 11.43 -15.51
N GLN A 165 -22.56 11.11 -16.17
CA GLN A 165 -22.48 10.13 -17.25
C GLN A 165 -21.63 8.93 -16.83
N TRP A 166 -21.83 7.79 -17.48
CA TRP A 166 -20.95 6.64 -17.35
C TRP A 166 -19.79 6.77 -18.33
N VAL A 167 -18.56 6.57 -17.85
CA VAL A 167 -17.32 6.68 -18.62
C VAL A 167 -16.37 5.54 -18.24
N VAL A 168 -15.38 5.25 -19.07
CA VAL A 168 -14.31 4.31 -18.72
C VAL A 168 -13.27 5.04 -17.88
N ALA A 169 -12.80 4.42 -16.81
CA ALA A 169 -11.68 4.90 -16.00
C ALA A 169 -10.57 3.86 -15.92
N THR A 170 -9.34 4.34 -15.77
CA THR A 170 -8.22 3.52 -15.31
C THR A 170 -7.82 3.89 -13.89
N TYR A 171 -7.45 2.88 -13.11
CA TYR A 171 -6.97 3.01 -11.74
C TYR A 171 -5.62 2.34 -11.57
N ASP A 172 -4.75 2.95 -10.77
CA ASP A 172 -3.51 2.31 -10.31
C ASP A 172 -3.76 1.33 -9.16
N THR A 173 -2.69 0.67 -8.72
CA THR A 173 -2.72 -0.28 -7.59
C THR A 173 -3.07 0.32 -6.22
N GLN A 174 -3.33 1.64 -6.14
CA GLN A 174 -3.80 2.36 -4.96
C GLN A 174 -5.22 2.93 -5.17
N LEU A 175 -5.91 2.52 -6.24
CA LEU A 175 -7.20 3.03 -6.70
C LEU A 175 -7.23 4.55 -6.93
N GLN A 176 -6.08 5.15 -7.25
CA GLN A 176 -6.04 6.52 -7.75
C GLN A 176 -6.42 6.51 -9.24
N SER A 177 -7.38 7.36 -9.60
CA SER A 177 -7.85 7.50 -10.97
C SER A 177 -6.73 8.07 -11.84
N HIS A 178 -6.36 7.37 -12.91
CA HIS A 178 -5.30 7.78 -13.82
C HIS A 178 -5.85 8.48 -15.06
N GLN A 179 -6.85 7.88 -15.72
CA GLN A 179 -7.49 8.42 -16.91
C GLN A 179 -9.01 8.23 -16.86
N LEU A 180 -9.74 9.14 -17.49
CA LEU A 180 -11.18 9.01 -17.78
C LEU A 180 -11.40 9.16 -19.28
N SER A 181 -12.29 8.36 -19.87
CA SER A 181 -12.73 8.56 -21.24
C SER A 181 -13.53 9.86 -21.34
N THR A 182 -13.37 10.56 -22.46
CA THR A 182 -14.15 11.77 -22.77
C THR A 182 -15.50 11.45 -23.40
N ILE A 183 -15.71 10.19 -23.79
CA ILE A 183 -16.94 9.72 -24.42
C ILE A 183 -17.77 8.93 -23.40
N PRO A 184 -19.08 9.22 -23.29
CA PRO A 184 -20.01 8.42 -22.51
C PRO A 184 -20.12 7.00 -23.03
N VAL A 185 -20.30 6.05 -22.10
CA VAL A 185 -20.54 4.64 -22.39
C VAL A 185 -21.82 4.19 -21.69
N ARG A 186 -22.31 3.00 -22.03
CA ARG A 186 -23.39 2.35 -21.27
C ARG A 186 -22.90 1.88 -19.92
N GLU A 187 -23.75 2.01 -18.90
CA GLU A 187 -23.52 1.49 -17.56
C GLU A 187 -23.27 -0.02 -17.57
N ASP A 188 -24.05 -0.74 -18.37
CA ASP A 188 -24.07 -2.20 -18.47
C ASP A 188 -23.24 -2.74 -19.64
N SER A 189 -22.38 -1.90 -20.22
CA SER A 189 -21.51 -2.31 -21.31
C SER A 189 -20.58 -3.44 -20.88
N GLY A 190 -20.29 -4.37 -21.80
CA GLY A 190 -19.09 -5.17 -21.71
C GLY A 190 -17.83 -4.29 -21.68
N LEU A 191 -16.74 -4.82 -21.13
CA LEU A 191 -15.45 -4.14 -21.10
C LEU A 191 -14.38 -5.18 -21.42
N GLU A 192 -13.71 -5.00 -22.55
CA GLU A 192 -12.60 -5.85 -22.99
C GLU A 192 -11.37 -4.97 -23.24
N VAL A 193 -10.19 -5.42 -22.82
CA VAL A 193 -8.95 -4.65 -22.95
C VAL A 193 -7.93 -5.49 -23.70
N THR A 194 -7.49 -4.97 -24.85
CA THR A 194 -6.44 -5.56 -25.67
C THR A 194 -5.25 -4.60 -25.76
N PRO A 195 -4.07 -5.05 -26.25
CA PRO A 195 -2.96 -4.13 -26.52
C PRO A 195 -3.29 -3.03 -27.53
N GLN A 196 -4.33 -3.21 -28.35
CA GLN A 196 -4.68 -2.30 -29.44
C GLN A 196 -5.81 -1.33 -29.06
N ALA A 197 -6.79 -1.80 -28.28
CA ALA A 197 -7.98 -1.03 -27.94
C ALA A 197 -8.66 -1.53 -26.66
N VAL A 198 -9.39 -0.62 -26.03
CA VAL A 198 -10.44 -0.92 -25.05
C VAL A 198 -11.78 -0.91 -25.77
N LEU A 199 -12.53 -2.01 -25.68
CA LEU A 199 -13.82 -2.17 -26.32
C LEU A 199 -14.94 -1.99 -25.30
N VAL A 200 -15.87 -1.11 -25.62
CA VAL A 200 -17.06 -0.77 -24.82
C VAL A 200 -18.21 -0.38 -25.74
N GLN A 201 -19.41 -0.20 -25.21
CA GLN A 201 -20.58 0.27 -25.95
C GLN A 201 -20.93 1.69 -25.54
N ASP A 202 -21.26 2.52 -26.53
CA ASP A 202 -21.84 3.83 -26.31
C ASP A 202 -23.33 3.72 -25.87
N PRO A 203 -23.98 4.81 -25.43
CA PRO A 203 -25.39 4.81 -25.05
C PRO A 203 -26.36 4.33 -26.15
N SER A 204 -25.96 4.36 -27.43
CA SER A 204 -26.77 3.85 -28.54
C SER A 204 -26.61 2.33 -28.76
N GLY A 205 -25.67 1.69 -28.08
CA GLY A 205 -25.33 0.28 -28.20
C GLY A 205 -24.26 -0.01 -29.25
N GLU A 206 -23.67 1.02 -29.86
CA GLU A 206 -22.59 0.87 -30.82
C GLU A 206 -21.27 0.58 -30.11
N VAL A 207 -20.47 -0.34 -30.65
CA VAL A 207 -19.16 -0.68 -30.07
C VAL A 207 -18.17 0.43 -30.38
N LEU A 208 -17.57 1.00 -29.34
CA LEU A 208 -16.47 1.96 -29.39
C LEU A 208 -15.16 1.24 -29.18
N LEU A 209 -14.15 1.64 -29.98
CA LEU A 209 -12.76 1.31 -29.74
C LEU A 209 -12.08 2.54 -29.15
N LEU A 210 -11.58 2.43 -27.93
CA LEU A 210 -10.84 3.49 -27.24
C LEU A 210 -9.35 3.14 -27.18
N ASP A 211 -8.50 4.16 -27.20
CA ASP A 211 -7.06 4.04 -26.96
C ASP A 211 -6.81 3.48 -25.54
N PRO A 212 -6.03 2.40 -25.37
CA PRO A 212 -5.84 1.76 -24.07
C PRO A 212 -5.15 2.63 -23.02
N GLU A 213 -4.33 3.58 -23.45
CA GLU A 213 -3.63 4.51 -22.56
C GLU A 213 -4.48 5.76 -22.33
N LYS A 214 -4.95 6.38 -23.42
CA LYS A 214 -5.58 7.70 -23.40
C LYS A 214 -7.09 7.68 -23.18
N LEU A 215 -7.73 6.52 -23.37
CA LEU A 215 -9.19 6.34 -23.37
C LEU A 215 -9.93 7.29 -24.34
N THR A 216 -9.24 7.76 -25.37
CA THR A 216 -9.83 8.56 -26.46
C THR A 216 -10.34 7.65 -27.56
N LYS A 217 -11.40 8.04 -28.28
CA LYS A 217 -11.93 7.27 -29.40
C LYS A 217 -10.90 7.06 -30.50
N ILE A 218 -10.77 5.81 -30.93
CA ILE A 218 -10.08 5.41 -32.16
C ILE A 218 -11.10 5.30 -33.29
N ALA A 219 -12.13 4.47 -33.10
CA ALA A 219 -13.13 4.12 -34.12
C ALA A 219 -14.42 3.60 -33.48
N THR A 220 -15.42 3.28 -34.30
CA THR A 220 -16.58 2.47 -33.90
C THR A 220 -16.70 1.20 -34.74
N SER A 221 -17.59 0.29 -34.35
CA SER A 221 -17.89 -0.91 -35.15
C SER A 221 -18.42 -0.60 -36.55
N LYS A 222 -18.97 0.59 -36.81
CA LYS A 222 -19.42 0.98 -38.16
C LYS A 222 -18.27 1.44 -39.07
N ASP A 223 -17.15 1.82 -38.49
CA ASP A 223 -15.96 2.25 -39.22
C ASP A 223 -15.12 1.04 -39.69
N ILE A 224 -15.41 -0.16 -39.19
CA ILE A 224 -14.71 -1.40 -39.55
C ILE A 224 -15.45 -2.05 -40.74
N PRO A 225 -14.77 -2.22 -41.89
CA PRO A 225 -15.38 -2.77 -43.11
C PRO A 225 -15.77 -4.25 -43.00
#